data_AF-I3S0Z3-F1
#
_entry.id   AF-I3S0Z3-F1
#
_cell.length_a   1.000
_cell.length_b   1.000
_cell.length_c   1.000
_cell.angle_alpha   90.00
_cell.angle_beta   90.00
_cell.angle_gamma   90.00
#
_symmetry.space_group_name_H-M   'P 1'
#
loop_
_entity.id
_entity.type
_entity.pdbx_description
1 polymer ?
#
loop_
_entity_poly.entity_id
_entity_poly.type
_entity_poly.pdbx_seq_one_letter_code
_entity_poly.pdbx_strand_id
1 'polypeptide(L)' 'MLHYLWGEAAATATYFINRSLAKKLQDKTPEEAWCGVKKSVQHLKLFGSLCFEMSDLGNSYTSWALSLK' A
#
# COMPACT_ATOMS: atom_id res chain seq x y z
N MET A 1 -14.25 21.88 -2.47
CA MET A 1 -13.93 20.80 -1.49
C MET A 1 -15.19 20.55 -0.69
N LEU A 2 -15.66 19.31 -0.60
CA LEU A 2 -16.90 18.97 0.11
C LEU A 2 -16.64 19.02 1.63
N HIS A 3 -16.95 20.14 2.28
CA HIS A 3 -16.67 20.39 3.71
C HIS A 3 -17.39 19.44 4.67
N TYR A 4 -18.37 18.66 4.21
CA TYR A 4 -19.08 17.70 5.05
C TYR A 4 -18.33 16.37 5.21
N LEU A 5 -17.35 16.05 4.36
CA LEU A 5 -16.65 14.75 4.34
C LEU A 5 -15.44 14.67 5.28
N TRP A 6 -15.15 15.71 6.06
CA TRP A 6 -13.97 15.72 6.92
C TRP A 6 -14.02 14.64 8.00
N GLY A 7 -15.20 14.31 8.50
CA GLY A 7 -15.40 13.23 9.47
C GLY A 7 -15.03 11.87 8.87
N GLU A 8 -15.56 11.56 7.69
CA GLU A 8 -15.27 10.31 6.98
C GLU A 8 -13.81 10.24 6.54
N ALA A 9 -13.22 11.36 6.09
CA ALA A 9 -11.82 11.42 5.71
C ALA A 9 -10.90 11.13 6.90
N ALA A 10 -11.15 11.76 8.05
CA ALA A 10 -10.39 11.52 9.28
C ALA A 10 -10.53 10.07 9.76
N ALA A 11 -11.76 9.53 9.80
CA ALA A 11 -12.01 8.15 10.18
C ALA A 11 -11.28 7.16 9.25
N THR A 12 -11.29 7.41 7.94
CA THR A 12 -10.58 6.60 6.95
C THR A 12 -9.06 6.67 7.13
N ALA A 13 -8.50 7.86 7.38
CA ALA A 13 -7.08 8.02 7.63
C ALA A 13 -6.62 7.25 8.88
N THR A 14 -7.36 7.37 9.99
CA THR A 14 -7.08 6.63 11.23
C THR A 14 -7.21 5.13 11.01
N TYR A 15 -8.21 4.69 10.25
CA TYR A 15 -8.40 3.30 9.88
C TYR A 15 -7.17 2.70 9.19
N PHE A 16 -6.60 3.43 8.22
CA PHE A 16 -5.38 3.02 7.53
C PHE A 16 -4.16 3.01 8.44
N ILE A 17 -3.94 4.06 9.24
CA ILE A 17 -2.81 4.13 10.18
C ILE A 17 -2.83 2.93 11.14
N ASN A 18 -3.99 2.58 11.68
CA ASN A 18 -4.14 1.50 12.63
C ASN A 18 -3.88 0.10 12.04
N ARG A 19 -4.07 -0.07 10.72
CA ARG A 19 -3.86 -1.32 9.99
C ARG A 19 -2.59 -1.34 9.14
N SER A 20 -1.83 -0.24 9.13
CA SER A 20 -0.54 -0.17 8.44
C SER A 20 0.55 -0.75 9.32
N LEU A 21 1.53 -1.39 8.69
CA LEU A 21 2.72 -1.86 9.41
C LEU A 21 3.47 -0.65 9.97
N ALA A 22 3.78 -0.71 11.26
CA ALA A 22 4.62 0.29 11.89
C ALA A 22 6.02 -0.29 12.10
N LYS A 23 7.04 0.34 11.51
CA LYS A 23 8.45 -0.08 11.63
C LYS A 23 8.90 -0.24 13.10
N LYS A 24 8.34 0.56 14.01
CA LYS A 24 8.63 0.50 15.45
C LYS A 24 8.01 -0.71 16.16
N LEU A 25 7.03 -1.38 15.54
CA LEU A 25 6.25 -2.47 16.14
C LEU A 25 6.65 -3.86 15.61
N GLN A 26 7.84 -4.00 15.02
CA GLN A 26 8.35 -5.30 14.53
C GLN A 26 7.34 -6.03 13.62
N ASP A 27 6.94 -5.35 12.54
CA ASP A 27 5.99 -5.88 11.55
C ASP A 27 4.58 -6.18 12.09
N LYS A 28 4.19 -5.53 13.20
CA LYS A 28 2.81 -5.49 13.68
C LYS A 28 2.14 -4.17 13.33
N THR A 29 0.82 -4.22 13.17
CA THR A 29 0.00 -3.01 13.07
C THR A 29 -0.28 -2.43 14.47
N PRO A 30 -0.54 -1.11 14.60
CA PRO A 30 -0.94 -0.53 15.89
C PRO A 30 -2.17 -1.20 16.51
N GLU A 31 -3.16 -1.57 15.69
CA GLU A 31 -4.36 -2.27 16.17
C GLU A 31 -4.04 -3.69 16.67
N GLU A 32 -3.13 -4.40 15.99
CA GLU A 32 -2.62 -5.70 16.44
C GLU A 32 -1.85 -5.61 17.76
N ALA A 33 -1.01 -4.60 17.92
CA ALA A 33 -0.25 -4.39 19.14
C ALA A 33 -1.16 -4.09 20.34
N TRP A 34 -2.27 -3.37 20.11
CA TRP A 34 -3.24 -3.04 21.14
C TRP A 34 -4.20 -4.19 21.47
N CYS A 35 -4.81 -4.80 20.45
CA CYS A 35 -5.84 -5.82 20.64
C CYS A 35 -5.29 -7.24 20.75
N GLY A 36 -4.02 -7.47 20.40
CA GLY A 36 -3.41 -8.80 20.32
C GLY A 36 -3.92 -9.66 19.16
N VAL A 37 -4.78 -9.13 18.28
CA VAL A 37 -5.42 -9.88 17.19
C VAL A 37 -5.12 -9.25 15.84
N LYS A 38 -4.65 -10.08 14.90
CA LYS A 38 -4.45 -9.73 13.49
C LYS A 38 -5.78 -9.50 12.79
N LYS A 39 -6.00 -8.28 12.29
CA LYS A 39 -7.21 -7.93 11.53
C LYS A 39 -7.00 -8.22 10.04
N SER A 40 -8.03 -8.78 9.40
CA SER A 40 -8.03 -9.01 7.96
C SER A 40 -8.14 -7.68 7.19
N VAL A 41 -7.28 -7.51 6.19
CA VAL A 41 -7.28 -6.38 5.26
C VAL A 41 -7.83 -6.76 3.86
N GLN A 42 -8.44 -7.94 3.73
CA GLN A 42 -8.94 -8.47 2.44
C GLN A 42 -10.02 -7.60 1.76
N HIS A 43 -10.70 -6.74 2.52
CA HIS A 43 -11.69 -5.81 1.99
C HIS A 43 -11.04 -4.58 1.32
N LEU A 44 -9.76 -4.32 1.55
CA LEU A 44 -9.02 -3.25 0.88
C LEU A 44 -8.69 -3.69 -0.53
N LYS A 45 -8.97 -2.82 -1.50
CA LYS A 45 -8.59 -3.01 -2.91
C LYS A 45 -7.36 -2.18 -3.21
N LEU A 46 -6.40 -2.77 -3.91
CA LEU A 46 -5.28 -2.02 -4.49
C LEU A 46 -5.85 -1.06 -5.53
N PHE A 47 -5.60 0.23 -5.34
CA PHE A 47 -5.87 1.25 -6.35
C PHE A 47 -4.60 1.44 -7.19
N GLY A 48 -4.70 1.20 -8.49
CA GLY A 48 -3.62 1.41 -9.43
C GLY A 48 -4.13 1.31 -10.85
N SER A 49 -3.61 2.14 -11.74
CA SER A 49 -3.73 1.97 -13.18
C SER A 49 -2.50 1.25 -13.71
N LEU A 50 -2.64 0.51 -14.82
CA LEU A 50 -1.48 0.00 -15.55
C LEU A 50 -0.59 1.19 -15.94
N CYS A 51 0.66 1.18 -15.50
CA CYS A 51 1.67 2.13 -15.93
C CYS A 51 2.43 1.48 -17.09
N PHE A 52 2.32 2.06 -18.29
CA PHE A 52 3.15 1.68 -19.42
C PHE A 52 4.37 2.58 -19.41
N GLU A 53 5.52 1.99 -19.09
CA GLU A 53 6.81 2.63 -19.32
C GLU A 53 7.05 2.68 -20.83
N MET A 54 7.22 3.88 -21.38
CA MET A 54 7.66 4.04 -22.76
C MET A 54 9.16 3.77 -22.80
N SER A 55 9.54 2.52 -23.01
CA SER A 55 10.92 2.21 -23.38
C SER A 55 11.20 2.88 -24.70
N ASP A 56 12.11 3.87 -24.72
CA ASP A 56 12.57 4.52 -25.93
C ASP A 56 12.91 3.45 -26.99
N LEU A 57 12.35 3.63 -28.17
CA LEU A 57 12.60 2.74 -29.30
C LEU A 57 14.10 2.66 -29.57
N GLY A 58 14.69 1.49 -29.27
CA GLY A 58 15.94 1.07 -29.87
C GLY A 58 17.05 0.71 -28.89
N ASN A 59 17.28 -0.60 -28.83
CA ASN A 59 18.59 -1.26 -28.75
C ASN A 59 19.09 -1.73 -27.37
N SER A 60 19.05 -3.06 -27.21
CA SER A 60 20.15 -3.86 -26.61
C SER A 60 20.22 -4.12 -25.09
N TYR A 61 19.13 -4.02 -24.32
CA TYR A 61 19.20 -4.30 -22.86
C TYR A 61 18.37 -5.49 -22.35
N THR A 62 17.57 -6.17 -23.16
CA THR A 62 16.76 -7.32 -22.69
C THR A 62 17.56 -8.62 -22.47
N SER A 63 18.89 -8.61 -22.64
CA SER A 63 19.71 -9.83 -22.48
C SER A 63 20.10 -10.15 -21.03
N TRP A 64 20.16 -9.16 -20.12
CA TRP A 64 20.64 -9.39 -18.74
C TRP A 64 19.53 -9.64 -17.72
N ALA A 65 18.28 -9.22 -17.99
CA ALA A 65 17.16 -9.38 -17.06
C ALA A 65 16.65 -10.83 -16.94
N LEU A 66 17.08 -11.75 -17.81
CA LEU A 66 16.81 -13.18 -17.67
C LEU A 66 17.81 -13.90 -16.74
N SER A 67 18.83 -13.21 -16.21
CA SER A 67 19.89 -13.84 -15.41
C SER A 67 19.80 -13.65 -13.90
N LEU A 68 18.76 -13.00 -13.37
CA LEU A 68 18.54 -12.90 -11.92
C LEU A 68 17.20 -13.54 -11.55
N LYS A 69 17.24 -14.88 -11.57
CA LYS A 69 16.62 -15.69 -10.51
C LYS A 69 17.30 -15.39 -9.17
#